data_AF-A0A2U1L0B2-F1
#
_entry.id   AF-A0A2U1L0B2-F1
#
_cell.length_a   1.000
_cell.length_b   1.000
_cell.length_c   1.000
_cell.angle_alpha   90.00
_cell.angle_beta   90.00
_cell.angle_gamma   90.00
#
_symmetry.space_group_name_H-M   'P 1'
#
loop_
_entity.id
_entity.type
_entity.pdbx_description
1 polymer ?
#
loop_
_entity_poly.entity_id
_entity_poly.type
_entity_poly.pdbx_seq_one_letter_code
_entity_poly.pdbx_strand_id
1 'polypeptide(L)'
;MGRYVTPRTFHSSSYTSSAKKSSAPLLTTSQKLMGRYVTPGRSGPQRTFHSSSYMRSAKKSSTPLLTTAQKLSAPPLRRLRNFLIPTAVFGGIGAGLLFMHFNDEKRAIRQGQCKNDGCSSRNGPVIGGPFKLIDSNGNLATEKDLKGNWILLYFGYTSSPDVGPSELQKLTKAIKTLASSDLKRNIKVQPVFVTLDPQRDTPSHLRAYLKEFDEGIIGLTGPVSAVREMAHEYRVFFKKVEEDGDDYLVESSHNMYLMNPNMEIVRTFGLEYNAEQLTEEIRKELQKITSH
;
A
#
# COMPACT_ATOMS: atom_id res chain seq x y z
N MET A 1 -36.35 43.42 64.55
CA MET A 1 -36.55 41.95 64.74
C MET A 1 -35.72 41.22 63.69
N GLY A 2 -34.64 40.55 64.10
CA GLY A 2 -33.79 39.78 63.18
C GLY A 2 -33.92 38.27 63.42
N ARG A 3 -33.75 37.48 62.37
CA ARG A 3 -33.45 36.04 62.45
C ARG A 3 -32.40 35.67 61.41
N TYR A 4 -31.16 35.57 61.86
CA TYR A 4 -30.12 34.81 61.17
C TYR A 4 -30.38 33.31 61.37
N VAL A 5 -30.20 32.50 60.33
CA VAL A 5 -29.90 31.06 60.46
C VAL A 5 -28.80 30.71 59.46
N THR A 6 -27.91 29.81 59.89
CA THR A 6 -26.56 29.54 59.37
C THR A 6 -26.47 28.42 58.32
N PRO A 7 -25.34 28.29 57.60
CA PRO A 7 -25.13 27.22 56.62
C PRO A 7 -24.83 25.87 57.28
N ARG A 8 -25.09 24.76 56.55
CA ARG A 8 -24.65 23.40 56.91
C ARG A 8 -23.42 22.98 56.11
N THR A 9 -22.43 22.43 56.79
CA THR A 9 -21.22 21.78 56.23
C THR A 9 -21.00 20.41 56.89
N PHE A 10 -20.15 19.58 56.24
CA PHE A 10 -19.70 18.24 56.66
C PHE A 10 -20.77 17.12 56.65
N HIS A 11 -20.49 15.97 56.02
CA HIS A 11 -19.46 15.04 56.48
C HIS A 11 -18.56 14.44 55.38
N SER A 12 -17.33 14.14 55.78
CA SER A 12 -16.41 13.24 55.09
C SER A 12 -16.74 11.78 55.39
N SER A 13 -16.39 10.87 54.48
CA SER A 13 -16.21 9.45 54.81
C SER A 13 -14.99 8.90 54.08
N SER A 14 -13.90 8.79 54.84
CA SER A 14 -12.69 8.09 54.45
C SER A 14 -12.88 6.59 54.69
N TYR A 15 -12.75 5.77 53.64
CA TYR A 15 -12.59 4.33 53.78
C TYR A 15 -11.16 3.90 53.48
N THR A 16 -10.48 3.45 54.52
CA THR A 16 -9.21 2.72 54.45
C THR A 16 -9.49 1.21 54.49
N SER A 17 -8.82 0.41 53.67
CA SER A 17 -8.60 -1.01 54.02
C SER A 17 -7.35 -1.62 53.38
N SER A 18 -6.41 -1.92 54.27
CA SER A 18 -5.32 -2.90 54.26
C SER A 18 -5.03 -3.77 53.03
N ALA A 19 -3.74 -3.75 52.69
CA ALA A 19 -3.01 -4.75 51.91
C ALA A 19 -3.18 -6.21 52.36
N LYS A 20 -2.89 -7.14 51.45
CA LYS A 20 -2.36 -8.47 51.80
C LYS A 20 -1.18 -8.85 50.91
N LYS A 21 -0.15 -9.43 51.55
CA LYS A 21 1.21 -9.65 51.04
C LYS A 21 1.43 -11.16 50.88
N SER A 22 2.01 -11.63 49.78
CA SER A 22 2.56 -12.99 49.60
C SER A 22 3.48 -12.97 48.36
N SER A 23 4.80 -12.82 48.47
CA SER A 23 5.84 -13.80 48.89
C SER A 23 6.06 -14.96 47.91
N ALA A 24 7.19 -14.91 47.18
CA ALA A 24 7.75 -16.02 46.40
C ALA A 24 8.36 -17.12 47.31
N PRO A 25 8.76 -18.27 46.75
CA PRO A 25 10.21 -18.50 46.61
C PRO A 25 10.67 -19.33 45.37
N LEU A 26 11.74 -18.83 44.74
CA LEU A 26 13.05 -19.47 44.47
C LEU A 26 13.25 -20.96 44.02
N LEU A 27 14.28 -21.10 43.16
CA LEU A 27 15.30 -22.18 43.00
C LEU A 27 15.15 -23.30 41.92
N THR A 28 16.06 -23.19 40.92
CA THR A 28 17.02 -24.25 40.46
C THR A 28 16.53 -25.45 39.62
N THR A 29 17.20 -25.72 38.48
CA THR A 29 18.04 -26.94 38.24
C THR A 29 18.56 -27.08 36.80
N SER A 30 19.87 -27.35 36.67
CA SER A 30 20.68 -28.00 35.61
C SER A 30 20.36 -27.81 34.10
N GLN A 31 21.32 -27.50 33.21
CA GLN A 31 22.60 -28.19 32.85
C GLN A 31 22.47 -29.59 32.20
N LYS A 32 23.43 -29.86 31.30
CA LYS A 32 23.75 -31.09 30.53
C LYS A 32 23.04 -31.21 29.16
N LEU A 33 23.69 -31.76 28.11
CA LEU A 33 25.05 -32.33 27.99
C LEU A 33 25.60 -32.20 26.55
N MET A 34 26.92 -32.16 26.42
CA MET A 34 27.61 -32.41 25.15
C MET A 34 27.44 -33.85 24.66
N GLY A 35 27.47 -34.06 23.34
CA GLY A 35 27.55 -35.37 22.70
C GLY A 35 28.44 -35.34 21.44
N ARG A 36 29.78 -35.38 21.64
CA ARG A 36 30.76 -35.70 20.58
C ARG A 36 31.18 -37.17 20.70
N TYR A 37 31.90 -37.65 19.67
CA TYR A 37 32.57 -38.95 19.58
C TYR A 37 31.63 -40.14 19.22
N VAL A 38 32.03 -41.19 18.50
CA VAL A 38 33.35 -41.52 17.91
C VAL A 38 33.22 -42.45 16.68
N THR A 39 34.20 -42.45 15.78
CA THR A 39 34.44 -43.49 14.76
C THR A 39 35.46 -44.52 15.27
N PRO A 40 35.24 -45.82 15.02
CA PRO A 40 36.25 -46.65 14.36
C PRO A 40 35.61 -47.71 13.41
N GLY A 41 36.29 -48.37 12.48
CA GLY A 41 37.68 -48.27 11.98
C GLY A 41 38.13 -49.61 11.33
N ARG A 42 39.14 -49.57 10.44
CA ARG A 42 39.94 -50.73 9.91
C ARG A 42 39.21 -51.83 9.08
N SER A 43 39.84 -52.66 8.22
CA SER A 43 41.04 -52.53 7.35
C SER A 43 41.29 -53.78 6.46
N GLY A 44 41.20 -53.67 5.12
CA GLY A 44 41.85 -54.55 4.08
C GLY A 44 41.64 -56.08 4.10
N PRO A 45 42.34 -56.89 3.25
CA PRO A 45 43.09 -56.53 2.02
C PRO A 45 43.00 -57.52 0.80
N GLN A 46 43.23 -56.99 -0.41
CA GLN A 46 44.00 -57.54 -1.58
C GLN A 46 43.78 -58.93 -2.26
N ARG A 47 43.97 -58.90 -3.61
CA ARG A 47 44.33 -59.97 -4.60
C ARG A 47 43.18 -60.90 -5.05
N THR A 48 43.16 -61.46 -6.27
CA THR A 48 44.24 -61.89 -7.20
C THR A 48 44.04 -61.54 -8.69
N PHE A 49 45.10 -61.70 -9.49
CA PHE A 49 45.13 -61.62 -10.97
C PHE A 49 44.61 -62.91 -11.64
N HIS A 50 44.17 -62.81 -12.90
CA HIS A 50 44.40 -63.83 -13.93
C HIS A 50 44.73 -63.19 -15.28
N SER A 51 45.36 -63.96 -16.18
CA SER A 51 46.18 -63.45 -17.29
C SER A 51 46.11 -64.32 -18.55
N SER A 52 46.57 -63.73 -19.67
CA SER A 52 47.10 -64.41 -20.88
C SER A 52 46.07 -65.00 -21.87
N SER A 53 46.35 -65.18 -23.17
CA SER A 53 47.28 -64.50 -24.12
C SER A 53 47.16 -65.08 -25.56
N TYR A 54 47.68 -64.35 -26.58
CA TYR A 54 48.00 -64.81 -27.97
C TYR A 54 46.81 -65.25 -28.87
N MET A 55 46.81 -65.26 -30.22
CA MET A 55 47.76 -65.07 -31.36
C MET A 55 46.99 -64.38 -32.55
N ARG A 56 47.50 -63.95 -33.73
CA ARG A 56 48.79 -63.50 -34.34
C ARG A 56 48.49 -63.09 -35.82
N SER A 57 49.48 -62.62 -36.60
CA SER A 57 49.50 -62.44 -38.09
C SER A 57 48.71 -61.25 -38.71
N ALA A 58 49.14 -60.59 -39.80
CA ALA A 58 50.46 -60.59 -40.47
C ALA A 58 50.66 -59.38 -41.44
N LYS A 59 51.94 -58.98 -41.60
CA LYS A 59 52.64 -58.49 -42.82
C LYS A 59 52.13 -57.29 -43.68
N LYS A 60 53.06 -56.31 -43.77
CA LYS A 60 53.61 -55.63 -44.98
C LYS A 60 52.78 -54.59 -45.80
N SER A 61 53.25 -53.34 -45.65
CA SER A 61 53.80 -52.44 -46.70
C SER A 61 52.96 -51.86 -47.85
N SER A 62 53.49 -50.75 -48.38
CA SER A 62 53.19 -50.01 -49.64
C SER A 62 51.93 -49.14 -49.67
N THR A 63 52.19 -47.84 -49.81
CA THR A 63 51.30 -46.81 -50.37
C THR A 63 50.86 -47.15 -51.80
N PRO A 64 49.72 -46.60 -52.23
CA PRO A 64 49.78 -45.76 -53.44
C PRO A 64 49.03 -44.41 -53.30
N LEU A 65 49.04 -43.66 -54.40
CA LEU A 65 48.71 -42.24 -54.54
C LEU A 65 47.21 -41.92 -54.66
N LEU A 66 46.91 -40.60 -54.70
CA LEU A 66 45.63 -39.95 -54.97
C LEU A 66 44.72 -40.69 -55.96
N THR A 67 43.41 -40.74 -55.66
CA THR A 67 42.33 -40.37 -56.60
C THR A 67 41.01 -40.06 -55.86
N THR A 68 40.45 -38.89 -56.17
CA THR A 68 39.05 -38.42 -56.12
C THR A 68 38.00 -39.18 -55.28
N ALA A 69 37.45 -38.48 -54.27
CA ALA A 69 36.04 -38.62 -53.86
C ALA A 69 35.54 -37.33 -53.17
N GLN A 70 35.00 -36.36 -53.93
CA GLN A 70 34.28 -35.23 -53.34
C GLN A 70 32.92 -35.70 -52.80
N LYS A 71 32.89 -36.08 -51.52
CA LYS A 71 31.66 -36.35 -50.79
C LYS A 71 31.19 -35.06 -50.12
N LEU A 72 30.07 -34.49 -50.55
CA LEU A 72 29.40 -33.41 -49.79
C LEU A 72 29.04 -33.95 -48.40
N SER A 73 29.67 -33.40 -47.36
CA SER A 73 29.29 -33.60 -45.97
C SER A 73 28.96 -32.24 -45.34
N ALA A 74 27.75 -32.13 -44.78
CA ALA A 74 27.31 -30.91 -44.12
C ALA A 74 28.20 -30.61 -42.89
N PRO A 75 28.45 -29.33 -42.56
CA PRO A 75 29.28 -28.96 -41.42
C PRO A 75 28.63 -29.34 -40.07
N PRO A 76 29.41 -29.67 -39.03
CA PRO A 76 28.88 -30.23 -37.79
C PRO A 76 28.12 -29.20 -36.94
N LEU A 77 26.95 -29.63 -36.43
CA LEU A 77 26.00 -28.86 -35.60
C LEU A 77 26.51 -28.37 -34.22
N ARG A 78 27.84 -28.35 -33.99
CA ARG A 78 28.45 -27.85 -32.74
C ARG A 78 28.73 -26.35 -32.73
N ARG A 79 28.78 -25.68 -33.90
CA ARG A 79 29.19 -24.26 -33.99
C ARG A 79 28.02 -23.26 -33.83
N LEU A 80 26.78 -23.69 -34.08
CA LEU A 80 25.60 -22.80 -34.08
C LEU A 80 25.13 -22.42 -32.67
N ARG A 81 25.33 -23.29 -31.68
CA ARG A 81 24.87 -23.09 -30.29
C ARG A 81 25.51 -21.87 -29.61
N ASN A 82 26.75 -21.54 -29.95
CA ASN A 82 27.47 -20.42 -29.33
C ASN A 82 27.01 -19.03 -29.84
N PHE A 83 26.29 -18.96 -30.96
CA PHE A 83 25.71 -17.73 -31.48
C PHE A 83 24.24 -17.55 -31.09
N LEU A 84 23.51 -18.64 -30.84
CA LEU A 84 22.09 -18.60 -30.42
C LEU A 84 21.88 -17.99 -29.02
N ILE A 85 22.82 -18.21 -28.08
CA ILE A 85 22.69 -17.74 -26.70
C ILE A 85 22.80 -16.20 -26.60
N PRO A 86 23.82 -15.53 -27.17
CA PRO A 86 23.89 -14.07 -27.17
C PRO A 86 22.68 -13.42 -27.87
N THR A 87 22.24 -13.94 -29.02
CA THR A 87 21.11 -13.35 -29.76
C THR A 87 19.80 -13.42 -28.99
N ALA A 88 19.57 -14.47 -28.20
CA ALA A 88 18.38 -14.58 -27.36
C ALA A 88 18.37 -13.55 -26.22
N VAL A 89 19.53 -13.26 -25.62
CA VAL A 89 19.66 -12.25 -24.55
C VAL A 89 19.43 -10.84 -25.10
N PHE A 90 20.07 -10.47 -26.21
CA PHE A 90 19.84 -9.15 -26.84
C PHE A 90 18.39 -8.99 -27.34
N GLY A 91 17.80 -10.04 -27.92
CA GLY A 91 16.38 -10.04 -28.30
C GLY A 91 15.45 -9.88 -27.09
N GLY A 92 15.74 -10.55 -25.97
CA GLY A 92 14.97 -10.44 -24.73
C GLY A 92 15.03 -9.04 -24.11
N ILE A 93 16.21 -8.40 -24.10
CA ILE A 93 16.37 -7.02 -23.60
C ILE A 93 15.60 -6.04 -24.51
N GLY A 94 15.74 -6.17 -25.84
CA GLY A 94 15.00 -5.34 -26.80
C GLY A 94 13.48 -5.49 -26.68
N ALA A 95 12.99 -6.73 -26.52
CA ALA A 95 11.57 -7.01 -26.30
C ALA A 95 11.09 -6.49 -24.93
N GLY A 96 11.92 -6.56 -23.88
CA GLY A 96 11.61 -6.02 -22.55
C GLY A 96 11.52 -4.49 -22.54
N LEU A 97 12.44 -3.80 -23.22
CA LEU A 97 12.41 -2.35 -23.39
C LEU A 97 11.23 -1.89 -24.25
N LEU A 98 10.94 -2.58 -25.35
CA LEU A 98 9.73 -2.33 -26.14
C LEU A 98 8.46 -2.58 -25.32
N PHE A 99 8.40 -3.66 -24.53
CA PHE A 99 7.27 -3.94 -23.66
C PHE A 99 7.10 -2.87 -22.57
N MET A 100 8.18 -2.40 -21.94
CA MET A 100 8.09 -1.25 -21.01
C MET A 100 7.62 0.00 -21.73
N HIS A 101 8.16 0.34 -22.91
CA HIS A 101 7.74 1.50 -23.69
C HIS A 101 6.26 1.44 -24.09
N PHE A 102 5.78 0.30 -24.60
CA PHE A 102 4.36 0.08 -24.93
C PHE A 102 3.44 0.08 -23.69
N ASN A 103 3.98 -0.21 -22.50
CA ASN A 103 3.23 -0.15 -21.24
C ASN A 103 3.25 1.26 -20.61
N ASP A 104 4.30 2.06 -20.87
CA ASP A 104 4.36 3.49 -20.55
C ASP A 104 3.53 4.34 -21.52
N GLU A 105 3.38 3.95 -22.79
CA GLU A 105 2.41 4.58 -23.72
C GLU A 105 0.94 4.45 -23.26
N LYS A 106 0.64 3.50 -22.35
CA LYS A 106 -0.66 3.42 -21.66
C LYS A 106 -0.74 4.30 -20.41
N ARG A 107 0.39 4.81 -19.92
CA ARG A 107 0.49 5.81 -18.83
C ARG A 107 0.63 7.23 -19.36
N ALA A 108 1.04 7.39 -20.61
CA ALA A 108 0.94 8.66 -21.32
C ALA A 108 -0.53 9.10 -21.38
N ILE A 109 -0.83 10.23 -20.74
CA ILE A 109 -2.14 10.86 -20.79
C ILE A 109 -2.48 11.11 -22.26
N ARG A 110 -3.44 10.35 -22.80
CA ARG A 110 -4.08 10.71 -24.07
C ARG A 110 -4.81 12.03 -23.84
N GLN A 111 -4.21 13.14 -24.25
CA GLN A 111 -4.93 14.40 -24.39
C GLN A 111 -6.10 14.16 -25.34
N GLY A 112 -7.31 14.13 -24.77
CA GLY A 112 -8.52 13.90 -25.53
C GLY A 112 -8.75 15.05 -26.50
N GLN A 113 -8.48 14.81 -27.79
CA GLN A 113 -8.90 15.71 -28.86
C GLN A 113 -10.44 15.80 -28.82
N CYS A 114 -10.95 16.97 -28.43
CA CYS A 114 -12.36 17.29 -28.57
C CYS A 114 -12.69 17.35 -30.07
N LYS A 115 -13.24 16.26 -30.62
CA LYS A 115 -13.91 16.31 -31.92
C LYS A 115 -15.29 16.91 -31.70
N ASN A 116 -15.45 18.13 -32.21
CA ASN A 116 -16.70 18.80 -32.52
C ASN A 116 -17.83 18.60 -31.49
N ASP A 117 -17.83 19.44 -30.45
CA ASP A 117 -18.98 20.30 -30.12
C ASP A 117 -18.60 21.30 -29.01
N GLY A 118 -18.73 22.61 -29.32
CA GLY A 118 -18.98 23.67 -28.33
C GLY A 118 -18.03 23.88 -27.13
N CYS A 119 -16.74 23.56 -27.18
CA CYS A 119 -15.85 23.82 -26.02
C CYS A 119 -15.34 25.28 -25.96
N SER A 120 -16.13 26.15 -25.31
CA SER A 120 -15.67 27.42 -24.75
C SER A 120 -15.92 27.46 -23.24
N SER A 121 -15.27 26.58 -22.50
CA SER A 121 -15.07 26.77 -21.06
C SER A 121 -13.58 26.65 -20.73
N ARG A 122 -13.09 27.56 -19.89
CA ARG A 122 -11.72 27.54 -19.36
C ARG A 122 -11.60 26.51 -18.23
N ASN A 123 -11.90 25.26 -18.55
CA ASN A 123 -11.82 24.16 -17.59
C ASN A 123 -10.39 23.62 -17.61
N GLY A 124 -9.70 23.71 -16.48
CA GLY A 124 -8.48 22.96 -16.23
C GLY A 124 -8.77 21.44 -16.22
N PRO A 125 -7.74 20.60 -16.02
CA PRO A 125 -7.93 19.16 -15.90
C PRO A 125 -8.96 18.86 -14.81
N VAL A 126 -10.02 18.12 -15.15
CA VAL A 126 -11.01 17.65 -14.16
C VAL A 126 -10.26 16.86 -13.07
N ILE A 127 -10.65 17.08 -11.82
CA ILE A 127 -10.11 16.40 -10.64
C ILE A 127 -11.29 15.74 -9.93
N GLY A 128 -11.16 14.45 -9.63
CA GLY A 128 -12.24 13.60 -9.19
C GLY A 128 -12.89 12.82 -10.34
N GLY A 129 -13.54 11.71 -9.99
CA GLY A 129 -14.15 10.78 -10.93
C GLY A 129 -15.04 9.76 -10.21
N PRO A 130 -15.80 8.93 -10.94
CA PRO A 130 -16.61 7.88 -10.35
C PRO A 130 -15.72 6.84 -9.66
N PHE A 131 -16.21 6.23 -8.57
CA PHE A 131 -15.46 5.20 -7.85
C PHE A 131 -16.38 4.08 -7.36
N LYS A 132 -15.79 2.91 -7.12
CA LYS A 132 -16.46 1.74 -6.55
C LYS A 132 -15.55 1.13 -5.50
N LEU A 133 -15.83 1.45 -4.25
CA LEU A 133 -15.08 1.03 -3.08
C LEU A 133 -15.99 0.27 -2.12
N ILE A 134 -15.43 -0.18 -1.00
CA ILE A 134 -16.11 -0.89 0.08
C ILE A 134 -16.07 0.03 1.31
N ASP A 135 -17.22 0.25 1.95
CA ASP A 135 -17.27 1.02 3.20
C ASP A 135 -16.68 0.23 4.38
N SER A 136 -16.44 0.90 5.50
CA SER A 136 -15.97 0.29 6.76
C SER A 136 -16.98 -0.67 7.40
N ASN A 137 -18.19 -0.82 6.86
CA ASN A 137 -19.19 -1.81 7.25
C ASN A 137 -19.23 -3.04 6.31
N GLY A 138 -18.50 -3.02 5.19
CA GLY A 138 -18.44 -4.09 4.19
C GLY A 138 -19.40 -3.93 3.00
N ASN A 139 -20.11 -2.80 2.87
CA ASN A 139 -21.03 -2.50 1.78
C ASN A 139 -20.29 -1.92 0.57
N LEU A 140 -20.84 -2.09 -0.64
CA LEU A 140 -20.37 -1.36 -1.82
C LEU A 140 -20.74 0.13 -1.68
N ALA A 141 -19.77 1.02 -1.87
CA ALA A 141 -19.92 2.47 -1.82
C ALA A 141 -19.42 3.14 -3.11
N THR A 142 -20.14 4.14 -3.57
CA THR A 142 -19.92 4.85 -4.84
C THR A 142 -20.03 6.37 -4.68
N GLU A 143 -19.65 7.12 -5.71
CA GLU A 143 -19.81 8.58 -5.73
C GLU A 143 -21.28 9.04 -5.55
N LYS A 144 -22.24 8.16 -5.89
CA LYS A 144 -23.68 8.45 -5.83
C LYS A 144 -24.22 8.45 -4.41
N ASP A 145 -23.63 7.64 -3.54
CA ASP A 145 -24.06 7.50 -2.14
C ASP A 145 -23.62 8.72 -1.30
N LEU A 146 -22.58 9.42 -1.75
CA LEU A 146 -22.11 10.66 -1.13
C LEU A 146 -22.78 11.92 -1.72
N LYS A 147 -23.30 11.84 -2.96
CA LYS A 147 -23.94 12.95 -3.67
C LYS A 147 -25.09 13.56 -2.87
N GLY A 148 -25.26 14.88 -2.99
CA GLY A 148 -26.21 15.66 -2.19
C GLY A 148 -25.63 16.21 -0.90
N ASN A 149 -24.50 15.68 -0.42
CA ASN A 149 -23.82 16.15 0.78
C ASN A 149 -22.58 16.97 0.42
N TRP A 150 -22.21 17.94 1.27
CA TRP A 150 -20.85 18.47 1.26
C TRP A 150 -19.91 17.42 1.85
N ILE A 151 -18.74 17.23 1.26
CA ILE A 151 -17.81 16.17 1.65
C ILE A 151 -16.44 16.77 1.93
N LEU A 152 -15.82 16.36 3.04
CA LEU A 152 -14.41 16.60 3.30
C LEU A 152 -13.66 15.27 3.19
N LEU A 153 -13.00 15.08 2.06
CA LEU A 153 -12.32 13.84 1.68
C LEU A 153 -10.84 13.92 2.04
N TYR A 154 -10.33 12.90 2.73
CA TYR A 154 -8.91 12.75 3.05
C TYR A 154 -8.41 11.36 2.66
N PHE A 155 -7.19 11.29 2.12
CA PHE A 155 -6.53 10.04 1.77
C PHE A 155 -5.39 9.78 2.76
N GLY A 156 -5.30 8.57 3.31
CA GLY A 156 -4.29 8.20 4.30
C GLY A 156 -4.21 6.69 4.49
N TYR A 157 -3.60 6.20 5.56
CA TYR A 157 -3.57 4.78 5.92
C TYR A 157 -3.44 4.63 7.44
N THR A 158 -3.94 3.53 8.02
CA THR A 158 -4.00 3.39 9.49
C THR A 158 -2.63 3.30 10.15
N SER A 159 -1.63 2.77 9.44
CA SER A 159 -0.26 2.55 9.94
C SER A 159 0.66 3.76 9.73
N SER A 160 0.11 4.96 9.50
CA SER A 160 0.90 6.20 9.40
C SER A 160 1.38 6.63 10.80
N PRO A 161 2.69 6.82 11.03
CA PRO A 161 3.21 7.08 12.38
C PRO A 161 2.74 8.40 12.98
N ASP A 162 2.78 9.50 12.21
CA ASP A 162 2.53 10.86 12.74
C ASP A 162 1.46 11.66 11.98
N VAL A 163 1.59 11.78 10.66
CA VAL A 163 0.78 12.73 9.87
C VAL A 163 -0.69 12.30 9.77
N GLY A 164 -0.95 11.01 9.52
CA GLY A 164 -2.30 10.46 9.41
C GLY A 164 -3.20 10.77 10.61
N PRO A 165 -2.79 10.42 11.85
CA PRO A 165 -3.53 10.74 13.07
C PRO A 165 -3.74 12.25 13.30
N SER A 166 -2.72 13.07 13.04
CA SER A 166 -2.80 14.53 13.20
C SER A 166 -3.84 15.16 12.27
N GLU A 167 -3.83 14.77 10.99
CA GLU A 167 -4.80 15.25 10.00
C GLU A 167 -6.23 14.80 10.31
N LEU A 168 -6.42 13.56 10.79
CA LEU A 168 -7.75 13.08 11.23
C LEU A 168 -8.28 13.83 12.46
N GLN A 169 -7.42 14.18 13.42
CA GLN A 169 -7.80 15.03 14.55
C GLN A 169 -8.19 16.44 14.08
N LYS A 170 -7.41 17.03 13.16
CA LYS A 170 -7.70 18.34 12.56
C LYS A 170 -9.05 18.36 11.84
N LEU A 171 -9.29 17.38 10.98
CA LEU A 171 -10.55 17.17 10.25
C LEU A 171 -11.72 17.02 11.23
N THR A 172 -11.59 16.14 12.23
CA THR A 172 -12.63 15.89 13.24
C THR A 172 -12.98 17.14 14.03
N LYS A 173 -11.97 17.92 14.44
CA LYS A 173 -12.16 19.19 15.17
C LYS A 173 -12.88 20.21 14.29
N ALA A 174 -12.48 20.36 13.03
CA ALA A 174 -13.13 21.29 12.11
C ALA A 174 -14.61 20.95 11.85
N ILE A 175 -14.93 19.67 11.60
CA ILE A 175 -16.32 19.21 11.41
C ILE A 175 -17.18 19.45 12.67
N LYS A 176 -16.63 19.18 13.87
CA LYS A 176 -17.33 19.44 15.15
C LYS A 176 -17.58 20.94 15.40
N THR A 177 -16.61 21.79 15.08
CA THR A 177 -16.77 23.25 15.18
C THR A 177 -17.81 23.77 14.18
N LEU A 178 -17.78 23.33 12.92
CA LEU A 178 -18.79 23.66 11.91
C LEU A 178 -20.20 23.24 12.36
N ALA A 179 -20.37 21.99 12.80
CA ALA A 179 -21.66 21.48 13.27
C ALA A 179 -22.23 22.30 14.45
N SER A 180 -21.35 22.76 15.35
CA SER A 180 -21.73 23.58 16.50
C SER A 180 -22.07 25.03 16.14
N SER A 181 -21.35 25.63 15.18
CA SER A 181 -21.53 27.05 14.79
C SER A 181 -22.64 27.27 13.77
N ASP A 182 -22.81 26.34 12.83
CA ASP A 182 -23.68 26.48 11.66
C ASP A 182 -25.01 25.70 11.79
N LEU A 183 -25.36 25.33 13.03
CA LEU A 183 -26.57 24.63 13.46
C LEU A 183 -27.89 25.29 12.96
N LYS A 184 -27.85 26.56 12.59
CA LYS A 184 -28.98 27.32 11.98
C LYS A 184 -29.21 27.04 10.49
N ARG A 185 -28.24 26.45 9.78
CA ARG A 185 -28.27 26.27 8.31
C ARG A 185 -28.56 24.83 7.86
N ASN A 186 -28.51 23.85 8.77
CA ASN A 186 -28.60 22.40 8.45
C ASN A 186 -27.61 21.88 7.39
N ILE A 187 -26.58 22.65 7.01
CA ILE A 187 -25.54 22.22 6.08
C ILE A 187 -24.55 21.33 6.84
N LYS A 188 -24.67 20.01 6.66
CA LYS A 188 -23.73 19.02 7.20
C LYS A 188 -22.59 18.80 6.20
N VAL A 189 -21.35 18.90 6.66
CA VAL A 189 -20.17 18.41 5.94
C VAL A 189 -19.88 16.99 6.42
N GLN A 190 -19.80 16.06 5.47
CA GLN A 190 -19.59 14.63 5.72
C GLN A 190 -18.09 14.31 5.58
N PRO A 191 -17.38 13.95 6.67
CA PRO A 191 -16.01 13.48 6.57
C PRO A 191 -15.94 12.10 5.91
N VAL A 192 -14.99 11.93 4.99
CA VAL A 192 -14.72 10.67 4.28
C VAL A 192 -13.22 10.41 4.27
N PHE A 193 -12.83 9.22 4.71
CA PHE A 193 -11.44 8.75 4.70
C PHE A 193 -11.30 7.62 3.67
N VAL A 194 -10.32 7.74 2.76
CA VAL A 194 -9.96 6.68 1.81
C VAL A 194 -8.60 6.11 2.18
N THR A 195 -8.50 4.80 2.39
CA THR A 195 -7.20 4.17 2.61
C THR A 195 -6.38 4.13 1.31
N LEU A 196 -5.07 4.37 1.44
CA LEU A 196 -4.04 4.17 0.43
C LEU A 196 -3.33 2.81 0.59
N ASP A 197 -3.59 2.09 1.68
CA ASP A 197 -3.08 0.75 1.96
C ASP A 197 -4.21 -0.25 2.29
N PRO A 198 -5.02 -0.65 1.29
CA PRO A 198 -6.05 -1.66 1.47
C PRO A 198 -5.50 -3.08 1.71
N GLN A 199 -4.17 -3.30 1.74
CA GLN A 199 -3.60 -4.60 2.09
C GLN A 199 -3.58 -4.81 3.61
N ARG A 200 -3.34 -3.74 4.39
CA ARG A 200 -3.47 -3.71 5.86
C ARG A 200 -4.87 -3.25 6.28
N ASP A 201 -5.43 -2.25 5.60
CA ASP A 201 -6.66 -1.56 6.00
C ASP A 201 -7.94 -2.29 5.52
N THR A 202 -8.17 -3.47 6.10
CA THR A 202 -9.43 -4.20 5.96
C THR A 202 -10.62 -3.38 6.51
N PRO A 203 -11.87 -3.59 6.04
CA PRO A 203 -13.03 -2.80 6.49
C PRO A 203 -13.19 -2.74 8.01
N SER A 204 -12.99 -3.87 8.71
CA SER A 204 -13.09 -3.96 10.17
C SER A 204 -11.95 -3.23 10.90
N HIS A 205 -10.70 -3.35 10.40
CA HIS A 205 -9.55 -2.62 10.94
C HIS A 205 -9.72 -1.11 10.76
N LEU A 206 -10.10 -0.70 9.55
CA LEU A 206 -10.38 0.70 9.23
C LEU A 206 -11.52 1.27 10.08
N ARG A 207 -12.58 0.50 10.32
CA ARG A 207 -13.68 0.89 11.22
C ARG A 207 -13.22 1.10 12.66
N ALA A 208 -12.38 0.20 13.18
CA ALA A 208 -11.85 0.29 14.54
C ALA A 208 -11.01 1.57 14.70
N TYR A 209 -10.08 1.81 13.77
CA TYR A 209 -9.23 3.00 13.75
C TYR A 209 -10.03 4.31 13.68
N LEU A 210 -10.95 4.44 12.72
CA LEU A 210 -11.72 5.69 12.53
C LEU A 210 -12.63 6.01 13.71
N LYS A 211 -13.13 4.98 14.42
CA LYS A 211 -13.97 5.14 15.62
C LYS A 211 -13.24 5.86 16.76
N GLU A 212 -11.91 5.81 16.83
CA GLU A 212 -11.12 6.53 17.85
C GLU A 212 -11.16 8.06 17.66
N PHE A 213 -11.44 8.53 16.43
CA PHE A 213 -11.53 9.96 16.10
C PHE A 213 -12.99 10.45 16.11
N ASP A 214 -13.84 9.83 15.29
CA ASP A 214 -15.27 10.16 15.21
C ASP A 214 -16.10 9.07 14.50
N GLU A 215 -17.23 8.68 15.11
CA GLU A 215 -18.14 7.68 14.53
C GLU A 215 -18.84 8.15 13.24
N GLY A 216 -18.81 9.47 12.95
CA GLY A 216 -19.38 10.05 11.74
C GLY A 216 -18.49 9.94 10.49
N ILE A 217 -17.26 9.43 10.58
CA ILE A 217 -16.35 9.31 9.43
C ILE A 217 -16.69 8.07 8.60
N ILE A 218 -16.97 8.28 7.31
CA ILE A 218 -17.11 7.17 6.35
C ILE A 218 -15.71 6.72 5.95
N GLY A 219 -15.33 5.50 6.33
CA GLY A 219 -14.10 4.86 5.85
C GLY A 219 -14.36 4.10 4.55
N LEU A 220 -13.50 4.28 3.55
CA LEU A 220 -13.52 3.60 2.26
C LEU A 220 -12.21 2.83 2.03
N THR A 221 -12.35 1.56 1.64
CA THR A 221 -11.28 0.61 1.29
C THR A 221 -11.71 -0.24 0.08
N GLY A 222 -10.96 -1.27 -0.30
CA GLY A 222 -11.37 -2.18 -1.38
C GLY A 222 -10.19 -2.78 -2.14
N PRO A 223 -10.40 -3.29 -3.37
CA PRO A 223 -9.31 -3.81 -4.18
C PRO A 223 -8.22 -2.75 -4.43
N VAL A 224 -6.94 -3.15 -4.34
CA VAL A 224 -5.77 -2.28 -4.59
C VAL A 224 -5.88 -1.50 -5.91
N SER A 225 -6.48 -2.11 -6.95
CA SER A 225 -6.72 -1.47 -8.24
C SER A 225 -7.74 -0.33 -8.15
N ALA A 226 -8.84 -0.50 -7.43
CA ALA A 226 -9.91 0.49 -7.30
C ALA A 226 -9.47 1.69 -6.43
N VAL A 227 -8.73 1.42 -5.34
CA VAL A 227 -8.08 2.49 -4.55
C VAL A 227 -7.09 3.29 -5.40
N ARG A 228 -6.26 2.61 -6.20
CA ARG A 228 -5.29 3.28 -7.08
C ARG A 228 -5.97 4.10 -8.20
N GLU A 229 -7.08 3.59 -8.75
CA GLU A 229 -7.90 4.29 -9.75
C GLU A 229 -8.52 5.56 -9.14
N MET A 230 -9.14 5.48 -7.96
CA MET A 230 -9.65 6.67 -7.27
C MET A 230 -8.52 7.66 -6.94
N ALA A 231 -7.40 7.21 -6.39
CA ALA A 231 -6.25 8.07 -6.10
C ALA A 231 -5.74 8.78 -7.38
N HIS A 232 -5.72 8.11 -8.53
CA HIS A 232 -5.39 8.71 -9.82
C HIS A 232 -6.37 9.82 -10.25
N GLU A 233 -7.69 9.55 -10.23
CA GLU A 233 -8.71 10.54 -10.61
C GLU A 233 -8.68 11.77 -9.69
N TYR A 234 -8.45 11.57 -8.40
CA TYR A 234 -8.30 12.64 -7.41
C TYR A 234 -6.90 13.27 -7.36
N ARG A 235 -5.98 12.84 -8.25
CA ARG A 235 -4.59 13.32 -8.38
C ARG A 235 -3.75 13.19 -7.10
N VAL A 236 -4.06 12.18 -6.29
CA VAL A 236 -3.32 11.82 -5.08
C VAL A 236 -2.11 10.98 -5.47
N PHE A 237 -0.92 11.54 -5.31
CA PHE A 237 0.31 10.75 -5.37
C PHE A 237 0.45 9.92 -4.11
N PHE A 238 0.76 8.63 -4.28
CA PHE A 238 1.17 7.74 -3.20
C PHE A 238 2.15 6.68 -3.70
N LYS A 239 3.07 6.24 -2.84
CA LYS A 239 4.13 5.29 -3.14
C LYS A 239 4.47 4.46 -1.91
N LYS A 240 4.59 3.14 -2.06
CA LYS A 240 5.14 2.24 -1.03
C LYS A 240 6.64 2.52 -0.87
N VAL A 241 7.09 2.72 0.37
CA VAL A 241 8.49 2.85 0.76
C VAL A 241 8.81 1.72 1.74
N GLU A 242 9.73 0.84 1.37
CA GLU A 242 10.16 -0.28 2.21
C GLU A 242 11.10 0.24 3.30
N GLU A 243 10.93 -0.25 4.53
CA GLU A 243 11.81 0.05 5.67
C GLU A 243 12.70 -1.15 6.01
N ASP A 244 13.52 -1.04 7.06
CA ASP A 244 14.38 -2.14 7.50
C ASP A 244 13.55 -3.33 8.03
N GLY A 245 13.56 -4.44 7.29
CA GLY A 245 12.85 -5.68 7.63
C GLY A 245 11.69 -5.95 6.67
N ASP A 246 10.56 -6.41 7.21
CA ASP A 246 9.33 -6.74 6.45
C ASP A 246 8.25 -5.63 6.50
N ASP A 247 8.54 -4.48 7.14
CA ASP A 247 7.60 -3.35 7.26
C ASP A 247 7.78 -2.30 6.14
N TYR A 248 6.78 -1.44 5.99
CA TYR A 248 6.76 -0.38 4.99
C TYR A 248 5.85 0.77 5.36
N LEU A 249 6.20 1.95 4.86
CA LEU A 249 5.36 3.13 4.88
C LEU A 249 4.75 3.41 3.50
N VAL A 250 3.74 4.29 3.48
CA VAL A 250 3.20 4.87 2.25
C VAL A 250 3.47 6.36 2.26
N GLU A 251 4.44 6.79 1.45
CA GLU A 251 4.66 8.19 1.11
C GLU A 251 3.44 8.68 0.32
N SER A 252 2.80 9.78 0.72
CA SER A 252 1.56 10.24 0.09
C SER A 252 1.34 11.75 0.16
N SER A 253 0.41 12.24 -0.66
CA SER A 253 -0.06 13.63 -0.65
C SER A 253 -1.11 13.85 0.44
N HIS A 254 -0.77 14.56 1.50
CA HIS A 254 -1.64 14.80 2.66
C HIS A 254 -2.63 15.96 2.46
N ASN A 255 -3.33 15.96 1.32
CA ASN A 255 -4.32 16.99 0.98
C ASN A 255 -5.73 16.55 1.41
N MET A 256 -6.50 17.47 1.97
CA MET A 256 -7.95 17.34 2.14
C MET A 256 -8.68 18.04 1.00
N TYR A 257 -9.72 17.41 0.46
CA TYR A 257 -10.53 17.94 -0.63
C TYR A 257 -11.95 18.23 -0.15
N LEU A 258 -12.39 19.49 -0.27
CA LEU A 258 -13.77 19.89 -0.05
C LEU A 258 -14.54 19.74 -1.37
N MET A 259 -15.51 18.84 -1.39
CA MET A 259 -16.44 18.67 -2.52
C MET A 259 -17.83 19.22 -2.19
N ASN A 260 -18.47 19.78 -3.22
CA ASN A 260 -19.86 20.21 -3.15
C ASN A 260 -20.84 19.02 -3.29
N PRO A 261 -22.15 19.23 -3.08
CA PRO A 261 -23.20 18.24 -3.32
C PRO A 261 -23.25 17.60 -4.71
N ASN A 262 -22.53 18.14 -5.71
CA ASN A 262 -22.44 17.58 -7.06
C ASN A 262 -21.23 16.64 -7.27
N MET A 263 -20.41 16.40 -6.23
CA MET A 263 -19.12 15.69 -6.28
C MET A 263 -17.99 16.47 -6.97
N GLU A 264 -18.12 17.79 -7.10
CA GLU A 264 -17.07 18.65 -7.68
C GLU A 264 -16.17 19.20 -6.57
N ILE A 265 -14.85 19.14 -6.77
CA ILE A 265 -13.88 19.69 -5.82
C ILE A 265 -13.93 21.23 -5.88
N VAL A 266 -14.38 21.85 -4.80
CA VAL A 266 -14.44 23.31 -4.63
C VAL A 266 -13.08 23.84 -4.19
N ARG A 267 -12.41 23.11 -3.29
CA ARG A 267 -11.16 23.55 -2.67
C ARG A 267 -10.32 22.38 -2.15
N THR A 268 -9.01 22.60 -2.11
CA THR A 268 -8.03 21.70 -1.51
C THR A 268 -7.31 22.42 -0.36
N PHE A 269 -7.03 21.69 0.72
CA PHE A 269 -6.30 22.17 1.90
C PHE A 269 -5.10 21.26 2.14
N GLY A 270 -3.90 21.84 2.29
CA GLY A 270 -2.70 21.09 2.67
C GLY A 270 -2.45 21.06 4.18
N LEU A 271 -1.25 20.60 4.54
CA LEU A 271 -0.78 20.49 5.93
C LEU A 271 -0.63 21.83 6.64
N GLU A 272 -0.47 22.93 5.89
CA GLU A 272 -0.29 24.29 6.41
C GLU A 272 -1.50 24.83 7.17
N TYR A 273 -2.70 24.27 6.94
CA TYR A 273 -3.91 24.66 7.64
C TYR A 273 -3.97 24.03 9.03
N ASN A 274 -4.28 24.82 10.06
CA ASN A 274 -4.77 24.32 11.35
C ASN A 274 -6.30 24.12 11.34
N ALA A 275 -6.87 23.56 12.41
CA ALA A 275 -8.29 23.22 12.47
C ALA A 275 -9.21 24.45 12.41
N GLU A 276 -8.80 25.55 13.03
CA GLU A 276 -9.52 26.83 13.05
C GLU A 276 -9.57 27.44 11.65
N GLN A 277 -8.42 27.53 10.97
CA GLN A 277 -8.34 28.01 9.59
C GLN A 277 -9.13 27.11 8.63
N LEU A 278 -9.01 25.78 8.77
CA LEU A 278 -9.78 24.82 7.98
C LEU A 278 -11.30 25.04 8.15
N THR A 279 -11.76 25.27 9.39
CA THR A 279 -13.15 25.61 9.70
C THR A 279 -13.58 26.91 9.00
N GLU A 280 -12.80 27.99 9.12
CA GLU A 280 -13.14 29.29 8.52
C GLU A 280 -13.17 29.23 6.99
N GLU A 281 -12.20 28.57 6.37
CA GLU A 281 -12.14 28.48 4.90
C GLU A 281 -13.24 27.57 4.34
N ILE A 282 -13.56 26.44 4.97
CA ILE A 282 -14.75 25.65 4.60
C ILE A 282 -16.01 26.52 4.70
N ARG A 283 -16.18 27.26 5.81
CA ARG A 283 -17.36 28.12 6.01
C ARG A 283 -17.50 29.19 4.92
N LYS A 284 -16.40 29.77 4.44
CA LYS A 284 -16.41 30.72 3.31
C LYS A 284 -16.93 30.08 2.02
N GLU A 285 -16.48 28.87 1.67
CA GLU A 285 -16.97 28.18 0.48
C GLU A 285 -18.46 27.78 0.61
N LEU A 286 -18.89 27.31 1.79
CA LEU A 286 -20.31 27.01 2.06
C LEU A 286 -21.20 28.26 1.85
N GLN A 287 -20.75 29.43 2.34
CA GLN A 287 -21.50 30.68 2.20
C GLN A 287 -21.57 31.14 0.74
N LYS A 288 -20.46 31.07 0.01
CA LYS A 288 -20.35 31.51 -1.39
C LYS A 288 -21.29 30.77 -2.34
N ILE A 289 -21.50 29.47 -2.13
CA ILE A 289 -22.46 28.69 -2.94
C ILE A 289 -23.91 28.95 -2.48
N THR A 290 -24.15 29.20 -1.20
CA THR A 290 -25.50 29.50 -0.68
C THR A 290 -26.02 30.90 -1.08
N SER A 291 -25.13 31.81 -1.51
CA SER A 291 -25.47 33.17 -1.96
C SER A 291 -25.80 33.29 -3.46
N HIS A 292 -25.83 32.19 -4.20
CA HIS A 292 -26.14 32.13 -5.63
C HIS A 292 -27.42 31.33 -5.89
#